data_AF-A0A6E8V2X4-F1
#
_entry.id   AF-A0A6E8V2X4-F1
#
_cell.length_a   1.000
_cell.length_b   1.000
_cell.length_c   1.000
_cell.angle_alpha   90.00
_cell.angle_beta   90.00
_cell.angle_gamma   90.00
#
_symmetry.space_group_name_H-M   'P 1'
#
loop_
_entity.id
_entity.type
_entity.pdbx_description
1 polymer ?
#
loop_
_entity_poly.entity_id
_entity_poly.type
_entity_poly.pdbx_seq_one_letter_code
_entity_poly.pdbx_strand_id
1 'polypeptide(L)'
;MINAPTSIIMRTLRWSILLLLPMMLVHLSTGGPVSVMYERVEQLEGFNFMDSRKMLIRKYNRTVTILNGTLDLYHDIDDDYSFTVELAYSTLGNNQFIRSPFRIPLQKMCQFLNTTYRDYREFYRNMTNFPDAGTCPAEKKQYYIKNKVLDAKIFNDYFQAGLWKLTILLYEKGDLQVSVVAVEMLFRVSREGLFNR
;
A
#
# COMPACT_ATOMS: atom_id res chain seq x y z
N MET A 1 -5.45 50.92 37.46
CA MET A 1 -6.36 49.78 37.23
C MET A 1 -7.09 50.02 35.92
N ILE A 2 -6.65 49.39 34.84
CA ILE A 2 -7.21 49.59 33.49
C ILE A 2 -8.23 48.46 33.27
N ASN A 3 -9.51 48.78 33.38
CA ASN A 3 -10.59 47.86 33.03
C ASN A 3 -10.76 47.85 31.52
N ALA A 4 -10.35 46.77 30.86
CA ALA A 4 -10.69 46.55 29.45
C ALA A 4 -12.21 46.42 29.33
N PRO A 5 -12.85 47.07 28.32
CA PRO A 5 -14.29 47.04 28.18
C PRO A 5 -14.73 45.64 27.76
N THR A 6 -15.59 45.04 28.57
CA THR A 6 -16.21 43.71 28.38
C THR A 6 -16.81 43.49 26.98
N SER A 7 -17.14 44.56 26.25
CA SER A 7 -17.63 44.51 24.87
C SER A 7 -16.60 44.05 23.84
N ILE A 8 -15.30 44.33 24.04
CA ILE A 8 -14.22 43.96 23.12
C ILE A 8 -13.90 42.46 23.28
N ILE A 9 -13.92 41.96 24.51
CA ILE A 9 -13.71 40.54 24.85
C ILE A 9 -14.84 39.67 24.25
N MET A 10 -16.09 40.15 24.31
CA MET A 10 -17.23 39.41 23.75
C MET A 10 -17.28 39.44 22.21
N ARG A 11 -16.80 40.51 21.56
CA ARG A 11 -16.68 40.60 20.10
C ARG A 11 -15.58 39.70 19.54
N THR A 12 -14.42 39.66 20.19
CA THR A 12 -13.30 38.81 19.80
C THR A 12 -13.63 37.33 19.95
N LEU A 13 -14.27 36.92 21.06
CA LEU A 13 -14.73 35.53 21.28
C LEU A 13 -15.71 35.06 20.19
N ARG A 14 -16.64 35.92 19.78
CA ARG A 14 -17.63 35.65 18.71
C ARG A 14 -16.98 35.36 17.36
N TRP A 15 -15.90 36.07 17.02
CA TRP A 15 -15.22 35.93 15.73
C TRP A 15 -14.32 34.69 15.70
N SER A 16 -13.65 34.37 16.82
CA SER A 16 -12.91 33.13 16.96
C SER A 16 -13.82 31.89 16.86
N ILE A 17 -15.02 31.91 17.45
CA ILE A 17 -15.98 30.80 17.30
C ILE A 17 -16.46 30.68 15.86
N LEU A 18 -16.71 31.80 15.16
CA LEU A 18 -17.13 31.81 13.75
C LEU A 18 -16.06 31.26 12.80
N LEU A 19 -14.77 31.36 13.15
CA LEU A 19 -13.65 30.83 12.36
C LEU A 19 -13.31 29.37 12.72
N LEU A 20 -13.49 28.97 13.98
CA LEU A 20 -13.22 27.61 14.45
C LEU A 20 -14.30 26.61 14.03
N LEU A 21 -15.58 27.02 13.96
CA LEU A 21 -16.68 26.17 13.50
C LEU A 21 -16.50 25.62 12.08
N PRO A 22 -16.20 26.45 11.04
CA PRO A 22 -15.98 25.95 9.69
C PRO A 22 -14.71 25.10 9.61
N MET A 23 -13.66 25.39 10.38
CA MET A 23 -12.45 24.56 10.44
C MET A 23 -12.75 23.16 11.01
N MET A 24 -13.52 23.08 12.10
CA MET A 24 -13.99 21.81 12.67
C MET A 24 -14.95 21.06 11.75
N LEU A 25 -15.82 21.75 11.02
CA LEU A 25 -16.69 21.15 10.00
C LEU A 25 -15.88 20.61 8.82
N VAL A 26 -14.81 21.30 8.42
CA VAL A 26 -13.87 20.82 7.39
C VAL A 26 -13.17 19.53 7.87
N HIS A 27 -12.70 19.48 9.12
CA HIS A 27 -12.13 18.25 9.72
C HIS A 27 -13.14 17.10 9.88
N LEU A 28 -14.43 17.39 10.07
CA LEU A 28 -15.48 16.37 10.07
C LEU A 28 -15.83 15.89 8.65
N SER A 29 -15.55 16.69 7.62
CA SER A 29 -15.86 16.41 6.21
C SER A 29 -14.73 15.69 5.45
N THR A 30 -13.57 15.48 6.08
CA THR A 30 -12.47 14.71 5.47
C THR A 30 -12.79 13.23 5.50
N GLY A 31 -13.47 12.75 4.45
CA GLY A 31 -13.52 11.37 3.95
C GLY A 31 -13.92 10.28 4.97
N GLY A 32 -15.02 9.56 4.71
CA GLY A 32 -15.33 8.36 5.48
C GLY A 32 -14.23 7.29 5.40
N PRO A 33 -14.31 6.23 6.22
CA PRO A 33 -13.25 5.25 6.38
C PRO A 33 -12.82 4.66 5.02
N VAL A 34 -11.50 4.57 4.83
CA VAL A 34 -10.90 3.96 3.64
C VAL A 34 -11.10 2.45 3.73
N SER A 35 -11.72 1.87 2.70
CA SER A 35 -11.85 0.43 2.51
C SER A 35 -11.02 0.01 1.31
N VAL A 36 -10.32 -1.13 1.41
CA VAL A 36 -9.42 -1.63 0.39
C VAL A 36 -9.65 -3.12 0.13
N MET A 37 -9.66 -3.51 -1.15
CA MET A 37 -9.92 -4.88 -1.57
C MET A 37 -9.02 -5.27 -2.73
N TYR A 38 -8.39 -6.43 -2.67
CA TYR A 38 -7.73 -7.03 -3.84
C TYR A 38 -8.73 -7.30 -4.97
N GLU A 39 -8.29 -7.05 -6.20
CA GLU A 39 -9.04 -7.24 -7.44
C GLU A 39 -8.37 -8.29 -8.35
N ARG A 40 -7.05 -8.19 -8.53
CA ARG A 40 -6.28 -9.13 -9.38
C ARG A 40 -4.84 -9.25 -8.90
N VAL A 41 -4.24 -10.40 -9.13
CA VAL A 41 -2.80 -10.64 -9.00
C VAL A 41 -2.36 -11.41 -10.23
N GLU A 42 -1.26 -10.98 -10.85
CA GLU A 42 -0.73 -11.55 -12.08
C GLU A 42 0.79 -11.43 -12.09
N GLN A 43 1.48 -12.54 -12.34
CA GLN A 43 2.90 -12.51 -12.63
C GLN A 43 3.08 -12.29 -14.13
N LEU A 44 3.80 -11.25 -14.50
CA LEU A 44 4.03 -10.91 -15.89
C LEU A 44 5.27 -11.63 -16.44
N GLU A 45 6.31 -11.71 -15.62
CA GLU A 45 7.64 -12.16 -16.04
C GLU A 45 8.33 -12.98 -14.95
N GLY A 46 9.40 -13.69 -15.31
CA GLY A 46 10.30 -14.32 -14.35
C GLY A 46 9.86 -15.68 -13.81
N PHE A 47 9.01 -16.42 -14.53
CA PHE A 47 8.50 -17.73 -14.08
C PHE A 47 9.59 -18.79 -13.80
N ASN A 48 10.77 -18.65 -14.42
CA ASN A 48 11.93 -19.52 -14.17
C ASN A 48 12.76 -19.05 -12.95
N PHE A 49 12.55 -17.83 -12.48
CA PHE A 49 13.20 -17.28 -11.29
C PHE A 49 12.33 -17.45 -10.03
N MET A 50 11.03 -17.19 -10.18
CA MET A 50 10.01 -17.36 -9.16
C MET A 50 8.70 -17.78 -9.84
N ASP A 51 7.95 -18.73 -9.29
CA ASP A 51 6.59 -19.07 -9.75
C ASP A 51 5.55 -18.73 -8.69
N SER A 52 4.73 -17.72 -8.97
CA SER A 52 3.64 -17.26 -8.10
C SER A 52 2.25 -17.58 -8.64
N ARG A 53 2.11 -18.47 -9.64
CA ARG A 53 0.80 -18.82 -10.24
C ARG A 53 -0.18 -19.47 -9.26
N LYS A 54 0.32 -19.99 -8.13
CA LYS A 54 -0.50 -20.53 -7.03
C LYS A 54 -0.99 -19.45 -6.06
N MET A 55 -0.67 -18.18 -6.30
CA MET A 55 -1.16 -17.04 -5.53
C MET A 55 -2.54 -16.61 -6.04
N LEU A 56 -3.56 -16.73 -5.19
CA LEU A 56 -4.95 -16.50 -5.59
C LEU A 56 -5.62 -15.46 -4.71
N ILE A 57 -6.43 -14.62 -5.33
CA ILE A 57 -7.36 -13.73 -4.63
C ILE A 57 -8.71 -14.43 -4.51
N ARG A 58 -9.30 -14.41 -3.32
CA ARG A 58 -10.63 -14.96 -3.06
C ARG A 58 -11.48 -13.94 -2.32
N LYS A 59 -12.77 -13.96 -2.61
CA LYS A 59 -13.76 -13.19 -1.85
C LYS A 59 -14.03 -13.91 -0.53
N TYR A 60 -13.76 -13.23 0.59
CA TYR A 60 -14.07 -13.76 1.92
C TYR A 60 -15.50 -13.39 2.32
N ASN A 61 -15.90 -12.13 2.09
CA ASN A 61 -17.27 -11.65 2.27
C ASN A 61 -17.57 -10.49 1.30
N ARG A 62 -18.66 -9.74 1.51
CA ARG A 62 -19.07 -8.64 0.61
C ARG A 62 -18.03 -7.51 0.51
N THR A 63 -17.25 -7.26 1.56
CA THR A 63 -16.35 -6.10 1.70
C THR A 63 -14.88 -6.50 1.90
N VAL A 64 -14.57 -7.80 1.90
CA VAL A 64 -13.22 -8.32 2.15
C VAL A 64 -12.86 -9.35 1.09
N THR A 65 -11.72 -9.12 0.45
CA THR A 65 -11.00 -10.11 -0.34
C THR A 65 -9.68 -10.46 0.35
N ILE A 66 -9.24 -11.70 0.15
CA ILE A 66 -8.03 -12.24 0.74
C ILE A 66 -7.08 -12.73 -0.35
N LEU A 67 -5.78 -12.57 -0.12
CA LEU A 67 -4.72 -13.18 -0.91
C LEU A 67 -4.25 -14.45 -0.19
N ASN A 68 -4.25 -15.58 -0.89
CA ASN A 68 -3.87 -16.86 -0.33
C ASN A 68 -3.19 -17.75 -1.38
N GLY A 69 -2.07 -18.37 -1.01
CA GLY A 69 -1.36 -19.24 -1.92
C GLY A 69 0.11 -19.42 -1.55
N THR A 70 0.86 -19.96 -2.51
CA THR A 70 2.30 -20.17 -2.42
C THR A 70 3.00 -19.52 -3.58
N LEU A 71 4.29 -19.21 -3.40
CA LEU A 71 5.22 -18.90 -4.47
C LEU A 71 6.47 -19.76 -4.31
N ASP A 72 6.97 -20.29 -5.41
CA ASP A 72 8.17 -21.11 -5.45
C ASP A 72 9.33 -20.20 -5.91
N LEU A 73 10.29 -19.90 -5.03
CA LEU A 73 11.48 -19.10 -5.37
C LEU A 73 12.65 -20.05 -5.68
N TYR A 74 13.25 -19.89 -6.86
CA TYR A 74 14.26 -20.83 -7.37
C TYR A 74 15.71 -20.38 -7.14
N HIS A 75 15.91 -19.11 -6.77
CA HIS A 75 17.22 -18.51 -6.54
C HIS A 75 17.28 -17.79 -5.20
N ASP A 76 18.43 -17.84 -4.54
CA ASP A 76 18.69 -17.00 -3.37
C ASP A 76 18.74 -15.54 -3.84
N ILE A 77 18.11 -14.63 -3.08
CA ILE A 77 18.09 -13.20 -3.43
C ILE A 77 18.91 -12.43 -2.39
N ASP A 78 20.05 -11.91 -2.84
CA ASP A 78 20.97 -11.06 -2.08
C ASP A 78 21.13 -9.67 -2.73
N ASP A 79 22.22 -8.98 -2.42
CA ASP A 79 22.53 -7.63 -2.90
C ASP A 79 23.01 -7.54 -4.36
N ASP A 80 23.08 -8.65 -5.08
CA ASP A 80 23.14 -8.66 -6.54
C ASP A 80 21.77 -8.33 -7.16
N TYR A 81 20.69 -8.40 -6.39
CA TYR A 81 19.35 -8.04 -6.83
C TYR A 81 18.86 -6.74 -6.19
N SER A 82 18.06 -5.99 -6.95
CA SER A 82 17.41 -4.76 -6.48
C SER A 82 15.90 -4.83 -6.66
N PHE A 83 15.18 -4.38 -5.64
CA PHE A 83 13.74 -4.44 -5.50
C PHE A 83 13.14 -3.04 -5.52
N THR A 84 12.01 -2.86 -6.20
CA THR A 84 11.22 -1.64 -6.15
C THR A 84 9.73 -1.98 -6.23
N VAL A 85 8.89 -1.10 -5.69
CA VAL A 85 7.44 -1.19 -5.85
C VAL A 85 6.92 0.12 -6.39
N GLU A 86 6.27 0.05 -7.54
CA GLU A 86 5.63 1.18 -8.18
C GLU A 86 4.11 1.14 -7.97
N LEU A 87 3.51 2.32 -7.82
CA LEU A 87 2.06 2.45 -7.74
C LEU A 87 1.56 3.31 -8.89
N ALA A 88 0.40 2.95 -9.41
CA ALA A 88 -0.38 3.75 -10.34
C ALA A 88 -1.86 3.61 -10.00
N TYR A 89 -2.69 4.58 -10.40
CA TYR A 89 -4.11 4.57 -10.08
C TYR A 89 -4.98 5.07 -11.24
N SER A 90 -6.21 4.57 -11.30
CA SER A 90 -7.27 4.98 -12.21
C SER A 90 -8.50 5.34 -11.40
N THR A 91 -8.88 6.61 -11.41
CA THR A 91 -10.08 7.12 -10.72
C THR A 91 -11.37 6.60 -11.36
N LEU A 92 -11.35 6.35 -12.67
CA LEU A 92 -12.48 5.80 -13.43
C LEU A 92 -12.56 4.28 -13.35
N GLY A 93 -11.56 3.62 -12.77
CA GLY A 93 -11.48 2.16 -12.72
C GLY A 93 -11.32 1.50 -14.09
N ASN A 94 -10.91 2.27 -15.10
CA ASN A 94 -10.56 1.77 -16.43
C ASN A 94 -9.05 1.47 -16.50
N ASN A 95 -8.59 0.89 -17.61
CA ASN A 95 -7.17 0.55 -17.79
C ASN A 95 -6.26 1.76 -18.09
N GLN A 96 -6.68 2.99 -17.77
CA GLN A 96 -5.87 4.21 -17.90
C GLN A 96 -5.33 4.61 -16.53
N PHE A 97 -4.07 4.30 -16.29
CA PHE A 97 -3.42 4.51 -15.00
C PHE A 97 -2.50 5.74 -15.01
N ILE A 98 -2.57 6.52 -13.95
CA ILE A 98 -1.67 7.65 -13.66
C ILE A 98 -0.64 7.17 -12.65
N ARG A 99 0.65 7.41 -12.92
CA ARG A 99 1.73 7.03 -11.99
C ARG A 99 1.59 7.79 -10.67
N SER A 100 1.66 7.06 -9.56
CA SER A 100 1.63 7.62 -8.21
C SER A 100 3.03 8.11 -7.81
N PRO A 101 3.14 9.19 -7.03
CA PRO A 101 4.38 9.55 -6.38
C PRO A 101 4.77 8.57 -5.26
N PHE A 102 3.81 7.81 -4.71
CA PHE A 102 4.09 6.77 -3.73
C PHE A 102 4.76 5.57 -4.39
N ARG A 103 5.87 5.14 -3.81
CA ARG A 103 6.64 3.98 -4.24
C ARG A 103 7.52 3.48 -3.09
N ILE A 104 7.88 2.20 -3.13
CA ILE A 104 9.09 1.76 -2.41
C ILE A 104 10.24 2.04 -3.36
N PRO A 105 11.18 2.95 -3.01
CA PRO A 105 12.29 3.28 -3.89
C PRO A 105 13.15 2.04 -4.14
N LEU A 106 13.85 2.03 -5.28
CA LEU A 106 14.78 0.98 -5.63
C LEU A 106 15.84 0.81 -4.53
N GLN A 107 15.93 -0.39 -3.97
CA GLN A 107 16.88 -0.77 -2.92
C GLN A 107 17.43 -2.16 -3.22
N LYS A 108 18.69 -2.42 -2.83
CA LYS A 108 19.23 -3.77 -2.87
C LYS A 108 18.47 -4.69 -1.90
N MET A 109 18.40 -5.99 -2.18
CA MET A 109 17.53 -6.90 -1.41
C MET A 109 17.91 -6.96 0.07
N CYS A 110 19.18 -7.14 0.43
CA CYS A 110 19.58 -7.23 1.84
C CYS A 110 19.40 -5.89 2.55
N GLN A 111 19.66 -4.78 1.85
CA GLN A 111 19.36 -3.46 2.37
C GLN A 111 17.87 -3.29 2.67
N PHE A 112 16.99 -3.70 1.75
CA PHE A 112 15.54 -3.66 1.94
C PHE A 112 15.11 -4.50 3.16
N LEU A 113 15.57 -5.77 3.24
CA LEU A 113 15.25 -6.70 4.33
C LEU A 113 15.73 -6.21 5.71
N ASN A 114 16.82 -5.44 5.75
CA ASN A 114 17.37 -4.87 6.99
C ASN A 114 16.73 -3.53 7.39
N THR A 115 16.11 -2.82 6.45
CA THR A 115 15.58 -1.46 6.67
C THR A 115 14.06 -1.41 6.47
N THR A 116 13.61 -0.95 5.30
CA THR A 116 12.20 -0.73 4.92
C THR A 116 11.31 -1.92 5.28
N TYR A 117 11.80 -3.15 5.12
CA TYR A 117 11.03 -4.36 5.39
C TYR A 117 10.60 -4.52 6.86
N ARG A 118 11.36 -3.94 7.80
CA ARG A 118 11.04 -3.96 9.24
C ARG A 118 9.78 -3.17 9.56
N ASP A 119 9.55 -2.06 8.86
CA ASP A 119 8.42 -1.16 9.10
C ASP A 119 7.08 -1.81 8.73
N TYR A 120 7.08 -2.78 7.82
CA TYR A 120 5.87 -3.48 7.36
C TYR A 120 5.62 -4.82 8.07
N ARG A 121 6.39 -5.13 9.11
CA ARG A 121 6.41 -6.45 9.75
C ARG A 121 5.05 -6.91 10.29
N GLU A 122 4.28 -5.98 10.86
CA GLU A 122 2.95 -6.29 11.39
C GLU A 122 1.99 -6.83 10.32
N PHE A 123 2.20 -6.45 9.04
CA PHE A 123 1.30 -6.80 7.95
C PHE A 123 1.58 -8.18 7.34
N TYR A 124 2.72 -8.83 7.62
CA TYR A 124 3.05 -10.13 7.02
C TYR A 124 3.42 -11.24 8.01
N ARG A 125 3.99 -10.91 9.18
CA ARG A 125 4.66 -11.90 10.03
C ARG A 125 3.79 -13.09 10.44
N ASN A 126 2.52 -12.85 10.74
CA ASN A 126 1.64 -13.89 11.29
C ASN A 126 1.00 -14.79 10.22
N MET A 127 1.24 -14.51 8.94
CA MET A 127 0.56 -15.20 7.85
C MET A 127 1.49 -15.67 6.73
N THR A 128 2.78 -15.37 6.79
CA THR A 128 3.81 -15.90 5.87
C THR A 128 4.87 -16.74 6.59
N ASN A 129 5.70 -17.41 5.80
CA ASN A 129 7.03 -17.88 6.18
C ASN A 129 8.14 -17.03 5.51
N PHE A 130 7.84 -15.77 5.21
CA PHE A 130 8.85 -14.84 4.68
C PHE A 130 9.98 -14.67 5.71
N PRO A 131 11.21 -14.33 5.27
CA PRO A 131 12.32 -14.10 6.20
C PRO A 131 11.96 -13.09 7.29
N ASP A 132 12.51 -13.25 8.50
CA ASP A 132 12.49 -12.16 9.47
C ASP A 132 13.34 -10.98 8.97
N ALA A 133 13.01 -9.77 9.43
CA ALA A 133 13.81 -8.59 9.09
C ALA A 133 15.27 -8.77 9.50
N GLY A 134 16.19 -8.42 8.60
CA GLY A 134 17.63 -8.62 8.74
C GLY A 134 18.14 -10.00 8.27
N THR A 135 17.27 -10.96 7.96
CA THR A 135 17.70 -12.26 7.41
C THR A 135 17.93 -12.14 5.90
N CYS A 136 19.19 -12.22 5.47
CA CYS A 136 19.61 -12.22 4.07
C CYS A 136 20.72 -13.27 3.83
N PRO A 137 20.80 -13.93 2.65
CA PRO A 137 19.89 -13.84 1.50
C PRO A 137 18.45 -14.27 1.82
N ALA A 138 17.49 -13.77 1.03
CA ALA A 138 16.18 -14.42 0.98
C ALA A 138 16.35 -15.79 0.32
N GLU A 139 16.30 -16.84 1.13
CA GLU A 139 16.59 -18.21 0.72
C GLU A 139 15.64 -18.72 -0.36
N LYS A 140 16.17 -19.46 -1.34
CA LYS A 140 15.37 -20.20 -2.31
C LYS A 140 14.56 -21.28 -1.62
N LYS A 141 13.23 -21.17 -1.71
CA LYS A 141 12.27 -22.14 -1.18
C LYS A 141 10.86 -21.78 -1.62
N GLN A 142 9.93 -22.64 -1.24
CA GLN A 142 8.52 -22.29 -1.29
C GLN A 142 8.16 -21.36 -0.13
N TYR A 143 7.59 -20.21 -0.48
CA TYR A 143 6.95 -19.32 0.47
C TYR A 143 5.44 -19.42 0.39
N TYR A 144 4.76 -19.11 1.51
CA TYR A 144 3.30 -19.07 1.58
C TYR A 144 2.79 -17.71 2.05
N ILE A 145 1.57 -17.41 1.63
CA ILE A 145 0.72 -16.33 2.14
C ILE A 145 -0.61 -16.97 2.54
N LYS A 146 -1.00 -16.86 3.81
CA LYS A 146 -2.25 -17.42 4.34
C LYS A 146 -3.30 -16.34 4.59
N ASN A 147 -4.40 -16.37 3.83
CA ASN A 147 -5.58 -15.52 4.02
C ASN A 147 -5.27 -14.04 4.33
N LYS A 148 -4.34 -13.43 3.60
CA LYS A 148 -3.94 -12.04 3.83
C LYS A 148 -5.06 -11.11 3.44
N VAL A 149 -5.54 -10.30 4.37
CA VAL A 149 -6.39 -9.15 4.08
C VAL A 149 -5.49 -7.95 3.77
N LEU A 150 -5.91 -7.10 2.83
CA LEU A 150 -5.26 -5.82 2.60
C LEU A 150 -5.65 -4.87 3.75
N ASP A 151 -4.71 -4.59 4.66
CA ASP A 151 -5.00 -3.75 5.83
C ASP A 151 -5.09 -2.28 5.42
N ALA A 152 -6.22 -1.64 5.72
CA ALA A 152 -6.47 -0.23 5.43
C ALA A 152 -5.44 0.70 6.10
N LYS A 153 -4.78 0.28 7.19
CA LYS A 153 -3.74 1.06 7.88
C LYS A 153 -2.49 1.34 7.04
N ILE A 154 -2.25 0.54 5.99
CA ILE A 154 -1.15 0.77 5.05
C ILE A 154 -1.44 2.01 4.17
N PHE A 155 -2.71 2.37 4.04
CA PHE A 155 -3.18 3.43 3.16
C PHE A 155 -3.42 4.71 3.95
N ASN A 156 -2.82 5.81 3.49
CA ASN A 156 -3.05 7.13 4.03
C ASN A 156 -4.17 7.87 3.28
N ASP A 157 -4.49 9.08 3.71
CA ASP A 157 -5.54 9.89 3.11
C ASP A 157 -5.26 10.37 1.68
N TYR A 158 -4.06 10.15 1.13
CA TYR A 158 -3.77 10.47 -0.26
C TYR A 158 -4.27 9.42 -1.25
N PHE A 159 -4.59 8.21 -0.80
CA PHE A 159 -5.14 7.18 -1.68
C PHE A 159 -6.55 7.55 -2.11
N GLN A 160 -6.68 7.98 -3.36
CA GLN A 160 -7.96 8.32 -3.97
C GLN A 160 -8.80 7.07 -4.20
N ALA A 161 -10.12 7.22 -4.15
CA ALA A 161 -11.00 6.12 -4.51
C ALA A 161 -10.87 5.78 -6.01
N GLY A 162 -10.91 4.49 -6.32
CA GLY A 162 -10.66 3.99 -7.67
C GLY A 162 -9.88 2.68 -7.68
N LEU A 163 -9.39 2.31 -8.85
CA LEU A 163 -8.58 1.12 -9.06
C LEU A 163 -7.10 1.50 -8.97
N TRP A 164 -6.37 0.82 -8.10
CA TRP A 164 -4.94 0.98 -7.94
C TRP A 164 -4.22 -0.24 -8.47
N LYS A 165 -3.03 0.01 -9.01
CA LYS A 165 -2.11 -0.98 -9.53
C LYS A 165 -0.79 -0.85 -8.79
N LEU A 166 -0.36 -1.95 -8.20
CA LEU A 166 0.94 -2.14 -7.58
C LEU A 166 1.77 -3.04 -8.49
N THR A 167 2.95 -2.58 -8.89
CA THR A 167 3.89 -3.34 -9.71
C THR A 167 5.16 -3.58 -8.90
N ILE A 168 5.46 -4.84 -8.65
CA ILE A 168 6.70 -5.29 -7.99
C ILE A 168 7.70 -5.66 -9.07
N LEU A 169 8.90 -5.09 -8.99
CA LEU A 169 9.98 -5.34 -9.94
C LEU A 169 11.23 -5.79 -9.19
N LEU A 170 11.84 -6.85 -9.71
CA LEU A 170 13.16 -7.31 -9.28
C LEU A 170 14.12 -7.19 -10.46
N TYR A 171 15.28 -6.61 -10.21
CA TYR A 171 16.36 -6.41 -11.17
C TYR A 171 17.60 -7.17 -10.72
N GLU A 172 18.40 -7.63 -11.66
CA GLU A 172 19.66 -8.34 -11.40
C GLU A 172 20.86 -7.49 -11.82
N LYS A 173 21.92 -7.50 -11.01
CA LYS A 173 23.23 -6.86 -11.27
C LYS A 173 23.18 -5.39 -11.67
N GLY A 174 22.13 -4.68 -11.23
CA GLY A 174 21.94 -3.25 -11.50
C GLY A 174 21.46 -2.92 -12.91
N ASP A 175 21.08 -3.91 -13.73
CA ASP A 175 20.37 -3.64 -14.98
C ASP A 175 18.92 -3.26 -14.67
N LEU A 176 18.60 -1.96 -14.79
CA LEU A 176 17.26 -1.43 -14.51
C LEU A 176 16.37 -1.38 -15.76
N GLN A 177 16.87 -1.81 -16.92
CA GLN A 177 16.09 -1.83 -18.15
C GLN A 177 15.24 -3.09 -18.26
N VAL A 178 15.72 -4.21 -17.70
CA VAL A 178 15.06 -5.52 -17.78
C VAL A 178 14.85 -6.09 -16.38
N SER A 179 13.59 -6.23 -15.98
CA SER A 179 13.25 -6.96 -14.76
C SER A 179 13.43 -8.46 -14.94
N VAL A 180 14.03 -9.13 -13.95
CA VAL A 180 14.06 -10.60 -13.88
C VAL A 180 12.75 -11.18 -13.37
N VAL A 181 11.99 -10.40 -12.59
CA VAL A 181 10.64 -10.72 -12.12
C VAL A 181 9.79 -9.46 -12.14
N ALA A 182 8.58 -9.58 -12.67
CA ALA A 182 7.55 -8.55 -12.61
C ALA A 182 6.22 -9.16 -12.15
N VAL A 183 5.62 -8.59 -11.12
CA VAL A 183 4.31 -8.99 -10.60
C VAL A 183 3.42 -7.76 -10.47
N GLU A 184 2.22 -7.83 -11.02
CA GLU A 184 1.19 -6.81 -10.86
C GLU A 184 0.08 -7.27 -9.92
N MET A 185 -0.39 -6.34 -9.11
CA MET A 185 -1.53 -6.52 -8.23
C MET A 185 -2.46 -5.33 -8.34
N LEU A 186 -3.72 -5.61 -8.65
CA LEU A 186 -4.79 -4.62 -8.64
C LEU A 186 -5.52 -4.68 -7.30
N PHE A 187 -5.83 -3.52 -6.75
CA PHE A 187 -6.71 -3.38 -5.59
C PHE A 187 -7.60 -2.15 -5.75
N ARG A 188 -8.83 -2.24 -5.22
CA ARG A 188 -9.78 -1.14 -5.20
C ARG A 188 -9.66 -0.40 -3.88
N VAL A 189 -9.63 0.92 -3.96
CA VAL A 189 -9.79 1.83 -2.83
C VAL A 189 -11.20 2.42 -2.91
N SER A 190 -11.94 2.31 -1.82
CA SER A 190 -13.27 2.90 -1.64
C SER A 190 -13.24 3.84 -0.44
N ARG A 191 -14.00 4.92 -0.50
CA ARG A 191 -14.23 5.81 0.64
C ARG A 191 -15.72 5.86 0.91
N GLU A 192 -16.14 5.43 2.09
CA GLU A 192 -17.55 5.54 2.48
C GLU A 192 -17.95 7.03 2.49
N GLY A 193 -19.10 7.34 1.87
CA GLY A 193 -19.63 8.71 1.76
C GLY A 193 -19.36 9.46 0.45
N LEU A 194 -18.47 8.98 -0.44
CA LEU A 194 -18.19 9.63 -1.73
C LEU A 194 -18.93 9.02 -2.94
N PHE A 195 -19.61 7.88 -2.77
CA PHE A 195 -20.40 7.20 -3.81
C PHE A 195 -21.86 6.95 -3.40
N ASN A 196 -22.47 7.91 -2.69
CA ASN A 196 -23.92 8.04 -2.65
C ASN A 196 -24.33 9.23 -3.54
N ARG A 197 -24.24 9.06 -4.85
CA ARG A 197 -24.99 9.83 -5.85
C ARG A 197 -25.16 9.01 -7.11
#